data_AF-A0A2S5TA14-F1
#
_entry.id   AF-A0A2S5TA14-F1
#
_cell.length_a   1.000
_cell.length_b   1.000
_cell.length_c   1.000
_cell.angle_alpha   90.00
_cell.angle_beta   90.00
_cell.angle_gamma   90.00
#
_symmetry.space_group_name_H-M   'P 1'
#
loop_
_entity.id
_entity.type
_entity.pdbx_description
1 polymer ?
#
loop_
_entity_poly.entity_id
_entity_poly.type
_entity_poly.pdbx_seq_one_letter_code
_entity_poly.pdbx_strand_id
1 'polypeptide(L)'
;MNLKILSAALLLGVIGLPAAAQAPQARTLDELLEQVRTADARDAKINAEREARFAAARDQQAALLRDANAEKTALENQAAALVKQFEDNDRLIGELTQARDIKAGNLGELFGVMRQTAGDFATVARNSMLTAQFPDRVAQIDRLAQTKTMPPMEDLNRFWFEMQREMTEGGKVVRIQAKVTAPDGAQADKTVLRVGPFVAVSEGRFLEYTTGANAFATPPKQPPSKFGSLAEDFEEEGSGYHAMVVDPTRGVLLNLFSQRPSMVDRIVEGEAVNWLILGIGLIGALIAVYQFSFLLLTSTKVNRQLANLNHLNADNPLGRVLLAFKGGSAPANAEDAEVIELRVSEAVLKELPPLERGQSFLKLGVAAGPLLGLVGTVVGMIHTFQVITESGSGDPKLMAAGISMAMIATLLGLGIAIPLLFANSALQARSKRITQILDEQSTGLLAELIEKRHA
;
A
#
# COMPACT_ATOMS: atom_id res chain seq x y z
N MET A 1 -11.40 -45.99 -73.20
CA MET A 1 -10.36 -45.83 -74.23
C MET A 1 -9.87 -47.22 -74.61
N ASN A 2 -10.29 -47.68 -75.79
CA ASN A 2 -9.84 -48.82 -76.60
C ASN A 2 -9.31 -50.11 -75.93
N LEU A 3 -10.12 -51.16 -76.01
CA LEU A 3 -9.66 -52.54 -76.20
C LEU A 3 -10.39 -53.19 -77.40
N LYS A 4 -10.40 -52.46 -78.53
CA LYS A 4 -10.43 -53.03 -79.88
C LYS A 4 -9.01 -52.88 -80.37
N ILE A 5 -8.21 -53.95 -80.36
CA ILE A 5 -6.95 -54.19 -81.09
C ILE A 5 -6.33 -55.41 -80.40
N LEU A 6 -6.72 -56.61 -80.84
CA LEU A 6 -5.85 -57.78 -80.96
C LEU A 6 -6.64 -58.87 -81.71
N SER A 7 -7.06 -58.50 -82.91
CA SER A 7 -7.75 -59.37 -83.87
C SER A 7 -7.27 -58.98 -85.26
N ALA A 8 -5.94 -59.00 -85.48
CA ALA A 8 -5.33 -58.81 -86.80
C ALA A 8 -3.81 -59.02 -86.72
N ALA A 9 -3.38 -60.27 -86.83
CA ALA A 9 -2.09 -60.61 -87.41
C ALA A 9 -2.30 -61.90 -88.21
N LEU A 10 -2.71 -61.73 -89.48
CA LEU A 10 -1.96 -62.16 -90.67
C LEU A 10 -1.69 -63.68 -90.65
N LEU A 11 -2.48 -64.53 -91.33
CA LEU A 11 -2.73 -64.54 -92.77
C LEU A 11 -1.40 -64.34 -93.55
N LEU A 12 -0.61 -65.41 -93.65
CA LEU A 12 0.24 -65.78 -94.81
C LEU A 12 1.08 -67.01 -94.42
N GLY A 13 0.65 -68.18 -94.86
CA GLY A 13 1.35 -69.44 -94.62
C GLY A 13 0.63 -70.66 -95.18
N VAL A 14 -0.16 -70.48 -96.25
CA VAL A 14 -0.49 -71.58 -97.16
C VAL A 14 0.80 -71.85 -97.92
N ILE A 15 1.30 -73.08 -97.83
CA ILE A 15 2.14 -73.83 -98.79
C ILE A 15 3.04 -74.75 -97.96
N GLY A 16 2.77 -76.04 -98.08
CA GLY A 16 3.53 -77.08 -97.40
C GLY A 16 2.64 -78.24 -96.97
N LEU A 17 1.69 -78.66 -97.80
CA LEU A 17 1.25 -80.05 -97.76
C LEU A 17 2.52 -80.88 -97.96
N PRO A 18 3.01 -81.65 -96.97
CA PRO A 18 4.05 -82.62 -97.29
C PRO A 18 3.40 -83.54 -98.31
N ALA A 19 4.01 -83.63 -99.49
CA ALA A 19 3.61 -84.59 -100.50
C ALA A 19 3.41 -85.92 -99.79
N ALA A 20 2.16 -86.40 -99.76
CA ALA A 20 1.89 -87.78 -99.38
C ALA A 20 2.61 -88.61 -100.43
N ALA A 21 3.85 -88.99 -100.11
CA ALA A 21 4.59 -89.97 -100.88
C ALA A 21 3.66 -91.19 -100.95
N GLN A 22 3.11 -91.43 -102.13
CA GLN A 22 2.34 -92.63 -102.42
C GLN A 22 3.27 -93.80 -102.08
N ALA A 23 2.99 -94.45 -100.95
CA ALA A 23 3.71 -95.63 -100.57
C ALA A 23 3.56 -96.65 -101.71
N PRO A 24 4.65 -97.28 -102.19
CA PRO A 24 4.56 -98.27 -103.25
C PRO A 24 3.52 -99.32 -102.86
N GLN A 25 2.56 -99.64 -103.72
CA GLN A 25 1.66 -100.79 -103.47
C GLN A 25 2.52 -102.05 -103.33
N ALA A 26 2.63 -102.58 -102.12
CA ALA A 26 3.38 -103.79 -101.82
C ALA A 26 2.86 -104.95 -102.68
N ARG A 27 3.75 -105.60 -103.44
CA ARG A 27 3.38 -106.69 -104.37
C ARG A 27 3.43 -108.07 -103.72
N THR A 28 3.92 -108.15 -102.48
CA THR A 28 3.96 -109.36 -101.65
C THR A 28 3.58 -109.04 -100.20
N LEU A 29 3.07 -110.03 -99.47
CA LEU A 29 2.77 -109.90 -98.03
C LEU A 29 4.00 -109.50 -97.21
N ASP A 30 5.20 -109.89 -97.65
CA ASP A 30 6.47 -109.51 -97.03
C ASP A 30 6.84 -108.03 -97.25
N GLU A 31 6.59 -107.46 -98.44
CA GLU A 31 6.82 -106.03 -98.71
C GLU A 31 5.85 -105.14 -97.92
N LEU A 32 4.60 -105.57 -97.71
CA LEU A 32 3.61 -104.83 -96.93
C LEU A 32 3.99 -104.85 -95.45
N LEU A 33 4.46 -105.99 -94.94
CA LEU A 33 4.94 -106.13 -93.57
C LEU A 33 6.12 -105.18 -93.30
N GLU A 34 7.04 -105.03 -94.25
CA GLU A 34 8.20 -104.15 -94.10
C GLU A 34 7.83 -102.66 -94.22
N GLN A 35 6.85 -102.31 -95.06
CA GLN A 35 6.29 -100.96 -95.12
C GLN A 35 5.52 -100.59 -93.84
N VAL A 36 4.74 -101.50 -93.27
CA VAL A 36 4.05 -101.27 -91.99
C VAL A 36 5.06 -101.16 -90.86
N ARG A 37 6.10 -102.00 -90.81
CA ARG A 37 7.19 -101.89 -89.82
C ARG A 37 7.92 -100.55 -89.90
N THR A 38 8.20 -100.06 -91.11
CA THR A 38 8.89 -98.78 -91.32
C THR A 38 8.00 -97.57 -91.06
N ALA A 39 6.70 -97.65 -91.35
CA ALA A 39 5.70 -96.64 -90.99
C ALA A 39 5.48 -96.59 -89.47
N ASP A 40 5.27 -97.73 -88.80
CA ASP A 40 5.18 -97.81 -87.34
C ASP A 40 6.43 -97.28 -86.66
N ALA A 41 7.63 -97.57 -87.18
CA ALA A 41 8.87 -97.03 -86.65
C ALA A 41 8.98 -95.49 -86.82
N ARG A 42 8.47 -94.93 -87.93
CA ARG A 42 8.39 -93.48 -88.14
C ARG A 42 7.37 -92.82 -87.23
N ASP A 43 6.18 -93.39 -87.12
CA ASP A 43 5.10 -92.87 -86.27
C ASP A 43 5.46 -92.98 -84.79
N ALA A 44 6.13 -94.06 -84.37
CA ALA A 44 6.70 -94.20 -83.03
C ALA A 44 7.73 -93.10 -82.74
N LYS A 45 8.59 -92.76 -83.71
CA LYS A 45 9.56 -91.67 -83.56
C LYS A 45 8.90 -90.29 -83.47
N ILE A 46 7.91 -90.01 -84.34
CA ILE A 46 7.15 -88.74 -84.32
C ILE A 46 6.33 -88.61 -83.04
N ASN A 47 5.71 -89.70 -82.57
CA ASN A 47 5.02 -89.75 -81.28
C ASN A 47 5.97 -89.48 -80.14
N ALA A 48 7.13 -90.15 -80.10
CA ALA A 48 8.15 -89.91 -79.08
C ALA A 48 8.64 -88.45 -79.07
N GLU A 49 8.87 -87.84 -80.24
CA GLU A 49 9.27 -86.43 -80.34
C GLU A 49 8.15 -85.46 -79.90
N ARG A 50 6.89 -85.80 -80.17
CA ARG A 50 5.73 -85.00 -79.75
C ARG A 50 5.47 -85.14 -78.25
N GLU A 51 5.57 -86.34 -77.70
CA GLU A 51 5.51 -86.61 -76.26
C GLU A 51 6.65 -85.91 -75.52
N ALA A 52 7.88 -85.95 -76.04
CA ALA A 52 9.02 -85.23 -75.49
C ALA A 52 8.81 -83.71 -75.50
N ARG A 53 8.28 -83.14 -76.59
CA ARG A 53 7.92 -81.71 -76.66
C ARG A 53 6.80 -81.35 -75.70
N PHE A 54 5.77 -82.18 -75.58
CA PHE A 54 4.66 -81.95 -74.65
C PHE A 54 5.12 -82.03 -73.20
N ALA A 55 5.97 -82.99 -72.86
CA ALA A 55 6.59 -83.10 -71.54
C ALA A 55 7.46 -81.88 -71.23
N ALA A 56 8.32 -81.46 -72.17
CA ALA A 56 9.15 -80.26 -72.00
C ALA A 56 8.32 -78.98 -71.84
N ALA A 57 7.25 -78.81 -72.61
CA ALA A 57 6.34 -77.66 -72.48
C ALA A 57 5.60 -77.66 -71.15
N ARG A 58 5.10 -78.82 -70.69
CA ARG A 58 4.48 -78.99 -69.37
C ARG A 58 5.47 -78.63 -68.26
N ASP A 59 6.70 -79.11 -68.35
CA ASP A 59 7.73 -78.87 -67.33
C ASP A 59 8.18 -77.41 -67.32
N GLN A 60 8.27 -76.77 -68.49
CA GLN A 60 8.51 -75.32 -68.62
C GLN A 60 7.37 -74.51 -68.00
N GLN A 61 6.12 -74.88 -68.26
CA GLN A 61 4.95 -74.20 -67.71
C GLN A 61 4.86 -74.39 -66.18
N ALA A 62 5.21 -75.57 -65.68
CA ALA A 62 5.34 -75.84 -64.25
C ALA A 62 6.51 -75.06 -63.61
N ALA A 63 7.62 -74.83 -64.32
CA ALA A 63 8.70 -73.97 -63.85
C ALA A 63 8.25 -72.50 -63.74
N LEU A 64 7.64 -71.95 -64.80
CA LEU A 64 7.11 -70.57 -64.79
C LEU A 64 6.08 -70.35 -63.67
N LEU A 65 5.19 -71.33 -63.44
CA LEU A 65 4.21 -71.26 -62.34
C LEU A 65 4.90 -71.27 -60.96
N ARG A 66 5.95 -72.09 -60.77
CA ARG A 66 6.73 -72.11 -59.53
C ARG A 66 7.44 -70.79 -59.29
N ASP A 67 8.06 -70.22 -60.32
CA ASP A 67 8.78 -68.95 -60.22
C ASP A 67 7.82 -67.80 -59.90
N ALA A 68 6.68 -67.71 -60.60
CA ALA A 68 5.66 -66.71 -60.33
C ALA A 68 5.05 -66.84 -58.93
N ASN A 69 4.84 -68.08 -58.44
CA ASN A 69 4.38 -68.31 -57.08
C ASN A 69 5.45 -67.93 -56.04
N ALA A 70 6.73 -68.21 -56.30
CA ALA A 70 7.83 -67.82 -55.42
C ALA A 70 7.98 -66.30 -55.33
N GLU A 71 7.88 -65.60 -56.47
CA GLU A 71 7.89 -64.14 -56.53
C GLU A 71 6.69 -63.53 -55.78
N LYS A 72 5.48 -64.08 -56.00
CA LYS A 72 4.28 -63.67 -55.27
C LYS A 72 4.49 -63.80 -53.76
N THR A 73 4.98 -64.94 -53.27
CA THR A 73 5.23 -65.16 -51.84
C THR A 73 6.31 -64.22 -51.30
N ALA A 74 7.36 -63.92 -52.07
CA ALA A 74 8.38 -62.95 -51.67
C ALA A 74 7.80 -61.54 -51.52
N LEU A 75 6.96 -61.11 -52.46
CA LEU A 75 6.27 -59.82 -52.42
C LEU A 75 5.24 -59.75 -51.28
N GLU A 76 4.49 -60.83 -51.02
CA GLU A 76 3.56 -60.93 -49.89
C GLU A 76 4.30 -60.80 -48.55
N ASN A 77 5.45 -61.46 -48.40
CA ASN A 77 6.29 -61.33 -47.20
C ASN A 77 6.84 -59.92 -47.04
N GLN A 78 7.27 -59.28 -48.12
CA GLN A 78 7.76 -57.90 -48.10
C GLN A 78 6.64 -56.92 -47.73
N ALA A 79 5.45 -57.09 -48.31
CA ALA A 79 4.27 -56.28 -47.97
C ALA A 79 3.90 -56.45 -46.48
N ALA A 80 3.87 -57.68 -45.97
CA ALA A 80 3.61 -57.94 -44.55
C ALA A 80 4.65 -57.27 -43.63
N ALA A 81 5.94 -57.31 -43.99
CA ALA A 81 6.99 -56.64 -43.24
C ALA A 81 6.85 -55.11 -43.26
N LEU A 82 6.52 -54.53 -44.41
CA LEU A 82 6.28 -53.08 -44.55
C LEU A 82 5.03 -52.63 -43.79
N VAL A 83 3.94 -53.40 -43.81
CA VAL A 83 2.73 -53.13 -43.01
C VAL A 83 3.07 -53.12 -41.53
N LYS A 84 3.81 -54.11 -41.05
CA LYS A 84 4.25 -54.16 -39.65
C LYS A 84 5.12 -52.96 -39.28
N GLN A 85 6.06 -52.57 -40.15
CA GLN A 85 6.90 -51.40 -39.92
C GLN A 85 6.07 -50.10 -39.89
N PHE A 86 5.07 -49.99 -40.76
CA PHE A 86 4.14 -48.87 -40.77
C PHE A 86 3.34 -48.80 -39.45
N GLU A 87 2.78 -49.92 -38.99
CA GLU A 87 2.04 -50.01 -37.72
C GLU A 87 2.93 -49.65 -36.51
N ASP A 88 4.18 -50.14 -36.48
CA ASP A 88 5.13 -49.80 -35.41
C ASP A 88 5.52 -48.31 -35.42
N ASN A 89 5.74 -47.73 -36.61
CA ASN A 89 6.02 -46.30 -36.75
C ASN A 89 4.82 -45.44 -36.36
N ASP A 90 3.60 -45.81 -36.75
CA ASP A 90 2.37 -45.08 -36.43
C ASP A 90 2.16 -45.04 -34.90
N ARG A 91 2.36 -46.19 -34.23
CA ARG A 91 2.36 -46.26 -32.77
C ARG A 91 3.42 -45.35 -32.15
N LEU A 92 4.66 -45.41 -32.64
CA LEU A 92 5.76 -44.59 -32.09
C LEU A 92 5.49 -43.09 -32.27
N ILE A 93 4.93 -42.69 -33.42
CA ILE A 93 4.52 -41.31 -33.68
C ILE A 93 3.43 -40.89 -32.70
N GLY A 94 2.43 -41.76 -32.44
CA GLY A 94 1.39 -41.52 -31.45
C GLY A 94 1.97 -41.29 -30.04
N GLU A 95 2.84 -42.20 -29.58
CA GLU A 95 3.50 -42.11 -28.26
C GLU A 95 4.36 -40.86 -28.14
N LEU A 96 5.19 -40.54 -29.14
CA LEU A 96 6.04 -39.35 -29.14
C LEU A 96 5.23 -38.06 -29.20
N THR A 97 4.13 -38.04 -29.97
CA THR A 97 3.22 -36.88 -30.05
C THR A 97 2.56 -36.63 -28.71
N GLN A 98 2.02 -37.67 -28.07
CA GLN A 98 1.43 -37.57 -26.73
C GLN A 98 2.47 -37.10 -25.70
N ALA A 99 3.68 -37.67 -25.71
CA ALA A 99 4.75 -37.27 -24.79
C ALA A 99 5.17 -35.81 -25.01
N ARG A 100 5.24 -35.36 -26.26
CA ARG A 100 5.51 -33.96 -26.60
C ARG A 100 4.40 -33.05 -26.08
N ASP A 101 3.14 -33.40 -26.30
CA ASP A 101 1.99 -32.56 -25.92
C ASP A 101 1.88 -32.44 -24.40
N ILE A 102 2.11 -33.53 -23.65
CA ILE A 102 2.19 -33.50 -22.19
C ILE A 102 3.35 -32.60 -21.73
N LYS A 103 4.56 -32.77 -22.29
CA LYS A 103 5.72 -31.95 -21.93
C LYS A 103 5.51 -30.47 -22.26
N ALA A 104 4.93 -30.16 -23.42
CA ALA A 104 4.60 -28.81 -23.83
C ALA A 104 3.54 -28.17 -22.92
N GLY A 105 2.50 -28.93 -22.53
CA GLY A 105 1.49 -28.52 -21.56
C GLY A 105 2.11 -28.17 -20.19
N ASN A 106 2.93 -29.08 -19.65
CA ASN A 106 3.60 -28.86 -18.36
C ASN A 106 4.54 -27.64 -18.39
N LEU A 107 5.28 -27.44 -19.49
CA LEU A 107 6.11 -26.25 -19.66
C LEU A 107 5.28 -24.97 -19.77
N GLY A 108 4.11 -25.03 -20.40
CA GLY A 108 3.15 -23.92 -20.46
C GLY A 108 2.61 -23.52 -19.09
N GLU A 109 2.32 -24.49 -18.22
CA GLU A 109 1.89 -24.24 -16.84
C GLU A 109 3.02 -23.59 -16.02
N LEU A 110 4.23 -24.17 -16.06
CA LEU A 110 5.41 -23.59 -15.39
C LEU A 110 5.70 -22.16 -15.87
N PHE A 111 5.55 -21.91 -17.16
CA PHE A 111 5.70 -20.58 -17.75
C PHE A 111 4.64 -19.61 -17.24
N GLY A 112 3.38 -20.06 -17.12
CA GLY A 112 2.29 -19.28 -16.52
C GLY A 112 2.61 -18.87 -15.08
N VAL A 113 3.04 -19.82 -14.25
CA VAL A 113 3.42 -19.58 -12.85
C VAL A 113 4.62 -18.63 -12.75
N MET A 114 5.65 -18.84 -13.58
CA MET A 114 6.83 -17.97 -13.63
C MET A 114 6.43 -16.53 -13.95
N ARG A 115 5.59 -16.33 -14.98
CA ARG A 115 5.13 -15.00 -15.40
C ARG A 115 4.33 -14.30 -14.31
N GLN A 116 3.44 -15.02 -13.64
CA GLN A 116 2.69 -14.49 -12.50
C GLN A 116 3.62 -14.11 -11.35
N THR A 117 4.54 -15.01 -10.98
CA THR A 117 5.51 -14.77 -9.90
C THR A 117 6.43 -13.58 -10.21
N ALA A 118 6.85 -13.43 -11.48
CA ALA A 118 7.61 -12.27 -11.94
C ALA A 118 6.80 -10.97 -11.80
N GLY A 119 5.51 -10.97 -12.15
CA GLY A 119 4.63 -9.82 -11.97
C GLY A 119 4.42 -9.44 -10.50
N ASP A 120 4.20 -10.43 -9.65
CA ASP A 120 4.05 -10.22 -8.20
C ASP A 120 5.36 -9.67 -7.60
N PHE A 121 6.50 -10.26 -7.96
CA PHE A 121 7.80 -9.80 -7.49
C PHE A 121 8.19 -8.43 -8.06
N ALA A 122 7.80 -8.09 -9.29
CA ALA A 122 8.01 -6.75 -9.86
C ALA A 122 7.34 -5.68 -8.99
N THR A 123 6.16 -5.96 -8.46
CA THR A 123 5.45 -5.07 -7.53
C THR A 123 6.22 -4.91 -6.21
N VAL A 124 6.75 -6.00 -5.66
CA VAL A 124 7.61 -5.97 -4.47
C VAL A 124 8.86 -5.14 -4.71
N ALA A 125 9.57 -5.38 -5.82
CA ALA A 125 10.80 -4.69 -6.18
C ALA A 125 10.57 -3.19 -6.43
N ARG A 126 9.48 -2.82 -7.11
CA ARG A 126 9.11 -1.41 -7.37
C ARG A 126 8.85 -0.62 -6.09
N ASN A 127 8.25 -1.27 -5.09
CA ASN A 127 7.96 -0.69 -3.78
C ASN A 127 9.10 -0.85 -2.77
N SER A 128 10.25 -1.42 -3.18
CA SER A 128 11.39 -1.65 -2.32
C SER A 128 12.45 -0.57 -2.51
N MET A 129 12.90 0.02 -1.40
CA MET A 129 13.99 1.01 -1.39
C MET A 129 15.32 0.43 -1.92
N LEU A 130 15.45 -0.90 -2.00
CA LEU A 130 16.61 -1.57 -2.60
C LEU A 130 16.78 -1.21 -4.08
N THR A 131 15.70 -0.85 -4.77
CA THR A 131 15.75 -0.44 -6.18
C THR A 131 16.49 0.89 -6.37
N ALA A 132 16.58 1.74 -5.35
CA ALA A 132 17.45 2.91 -5.38
C ALA A 132 18.94 2.53 -5.48
N GLN A 133 19.34 1.39 -4.89
CA GLN A 133 20.70 0.87 -4.95
C GLN A 133 20.95 0.04 -6.21
N PHE A 134 19.91 -0.61 -6.73
CA PHE A 134 19.98 -1.51 -7.89
C PHE A 134 18.87 -1.16 -8.91
N PRO A 135 19.03 -0.08 -9.69
CA PRO A 135 17.94 0.49 -10.50
C PRO A 135 17.49 -0.40 -11.67
N ASP A 136 18.39 -1.21 -12.24
CA ASP A 136 18.12 -2.00 -13.46
C ASP A 136 17.24 -3.24 -13.23
N ARG A 137 16.97 -3.61 -11.97
CA ARG A 137 16.31 -4.89 -11.64
C ARG A 137 14.84 -4.93 -12.06
N VAL A 138 14.09 -3.83 -11.89
CA VAL A 138 12.64 -3.80 -12.14
C VAL A 138 12.35 -3.99 -13.63
N ALA A 139 13.11 -3.32 -14.50
CA ALA A 139 12.94 -3.45 -15.95
C ALA A 139 13.18 -4.89 -16.44
N GLN A 140 14.12 -5.62 -15.82
CA GLN A 140 14.38 -7.02 -16.16
C GLN A 140 13.22 -7.93 -15.75
N ILE A 141 12.68 -7.75 -14.55
CA ILE A 141 11.55 -8.53 -14.03
C ILE A 141 10.27 -8.23 -14.83
N ASP A 142 10.01 -6.96 -15.17
CA ASP A 142 8.86 -6.56 -15.97
C ASP A 142 8.89 -7.22 -17.37
N ARG A 143 10.08 -7.37 -17.99
CA ARG A 143 10.21 -8.11 -19.26
C ARG A 143 9.81 -9.58 -19.14
N LEU A 144 10.16 -10.23 -18.04
CA LEU A 144 9.76 -11.62 -17.77
C LEU A 144 8.26 -11.75 -17.52
N ALA A 145 7.67 -10.81 -16.77
CA ALA A 145 6.24 -10.77 -16.48
C ALA A 145 5.37 -10.53 -17.73
N GLN A 146 5.90 -9.86 -18.75
CA GLN A 146 5.16 -9.53 -19.98
C GLN A 146 5.47 -10.46 -21.16
N THR A 147 6.47 -11.31 -21.02
CA THR A 147 6.92 -12.22 -22.06
C THR A 147 5.80 -13.22 -22.44
N LYS A 148 5.68 -13.51 -23.75
CA LYS A 148 4.68 -14.44 -24.31
C LYS A 148 5.26 -15.79 -24.73
N THR A 149 6.58 -15.89 -24.77
CA THR A 149 7.34 -17.06 -25.21
C THR A 149 8.21 -17.58 -24.08
N MET A 150 8.67 -18.82 -24.11
CA MET A 150 9.56 -19.31 -23.05
C MET A 150 10.85 -18.46 -23.02
N PRO A 151 11.21 -17.84 -21.88
CA PRO A 151 12.46 -17.10 -21.76
C PRO A 151 13.65 -18.05 -21.71
N PRO A 152 14.85 -17.59 -22.10
CA PRO A 152 16.07 -18.38 -21.98
C PRO A 152 16.37 -18.67 -20.49
N MET A 153 17.07 -19.77 -20.24
CA MET A 153 17.48 -20.18 -18.88
C MET A 153 18.28 -19.11 -18.13
N GLU A 154 19.02 -18.26 -18.85
CA GLU A 154 19.76 -17.15 -18.25
C GLU A 154 18.84 -16.16 -17.56
N ASP A 155 17.71 -15.79 -18.18
CA ASP A 155 16.77 -14.84 -17.60
C ASP A 155 16.08 -15.44 -16.37
N LEU A 156 15.77 -16.74 -16.39
CA LEU A 156 15.22 -17.46 -15.24
C LEU A 156 16.18 -17.48 -14.05
N ASN A 157 17.47 -17.73 -14.30
CA ASN A 157 18.50 -17.71 -13.26
C ASN A 157 18.69 -16.30 -12.68
N ARG A 158 18.66 -15.27 -13.55
CA ARG A 158 18.71 -13.86 -13.10
C ARG A 158 17.51 -13.49 -12.24
N PHE A 159 16.30 -13.94 -12.60
CA PHE A 159 15.10 -13.69 -11.82
C PHE A 159 15.20 -14.27 -10.41
N TRP A 160 15.56 -15.55 -10.29
CA TRP A 160 15.80 -16.19 -9.00
C TRP A 160 16.86 -15.45 -8.18
N PHE A 161 17.96 -15.04 -8.82
CA PHE A 161 19.01 -14.28 -8.16
C PHE A 161 18.53 -12.91 -7.64
N GLU A 162 17.67 -12.21 -8.38
CA GLU A 162 17.07 -10.95 -7.92
C GLU A 162 16.12 -11.14 -6.73
N MET A 163 15.39 -12.26 -6.68
CA MET A 163 14.59 -12.63 -5.50
C MET A 163 15.48 -12.89 -4.29
N GLN A 164 16.55 -13.68 -4.46
CA GLN A 164 17.51 -13.96 -3.39
C GLN A 164 18.22 -12.68 -2.92
N ARG A 165 18.53 -11.77 -3.85
CA ARG A 165 19.10 -10.46 -3.55
C ARG A 165 18.14 -9.62 -2.70
N GLU A 166 16.86 -9.56 -3.03
CA GLU A 166 15.86 -8.87 -2.20
C GLU A 166 15.86 -9.37 -0.75
N MET A 167 15.87 -10.70 -0.58
CA MET A 167 15.88 -11.33 0.74
C MET A 167 17.17 -11.02 1.50
N THR A 168 18.31 -11.08 0.82
CA THR A 168 19.63 -10.93 1.45
C THR A 168 19.96 -9.47 1.75
N GLU A 169 19.74 -8.56 0.81
CA GLU A 169 19.97 -7.12 0.96
C GLU A 169 18.90 -6.44 1.82
N GLY A 170 17.72 -7.04 1.91
CA GLY A 170 16.64 -6.61 2.80
C GLY A 170 16.95 -6.82 4.28
N GLY A 171 17.86 -7.75 4.61
CA GLY A 171 18.34 -7.99 5.97
C GLY A 171 19.53 -7.13 6.39
N LYS A 172 20.02 -6.24 5.51
CA LYS A 172 21.23 -5.45 5.76
C LYS A 172 20.93 -4.00 6.11
N VAL A 173 21.83 -3.44 6.90
CA VAL A 173 21.97 -2.00 7.12
C VAL A 173 23.15 -1.52 6.29
N VAL A 174 22.93 -0.60 5.37
CA VAL A 174 23.96 -0.13 4.44
C VAL A 174 23.92 1.39 4.28
N ARG A 175 25.08 2.00 4.06
CA ARG A 175 25.19 3.39 3.63
C ARG A 175 25.31 3.42 2.11
N ILE A 176 24.45 4.19 1.45
CA ILE A 176 24.45 4.35 0.00
C ILE A 176 24.52 5.84 -0.34
N GLN A 177 25.21 6.17 -1.44
CA GLN A 177 25.10 7.51 -2.02
C GLN A 177 23.85 7.54 -2.89
N ALA A 178 22.92 8.45 -2.57
CA ALA A 178 21.69 8.60 -3.32
C ALA A 178 21.27 10.07 -3.40
N LYS A 179 20.53 10.40 -4.45
CA LYS A 179 19.92 11.72 -4.60
C LYS A 179 18.76 11.86 -3.62
N VAL A 180 18.84 12.90 -2.79
CA VAL A 180 17.79 13.29 -1.85
C VAL A 180 17.22 14.63 -2.28
N THR A 181 15.91 14.69 -2.46
CA THR A 181 15.18 15.93 -2.72
C THR A 181 14.75 16.57 -1.41
N ALA A 182 15.13 17.81 -1.17
CA ALA A 182 14.73 18.59 0.00
C ALA A 182 13.30 19.19 -0.18
N PRO A 183 12.65 19.68 0.90
CA PRO A 183 11.29 20.22 0.82
C PRO A 183 11.15 21.47 -0.08
N ASP A 184 12.26 22.17 -0.35
CA ASP A 184 12.34 23.32 -1.27
C ASP A 184 12.52 22.89 -2.74
N GLY A 185 12.61 21.59 -3.01
CA GLY A 185 12.83 21.02 -4.33
C GLY A 185 14.30 20.89 -4.74
N ALA A 186 15.25 21.34 -3.92
CA ALA A 186 16.67 21.18 -4.21
C ALA A 186 17.07 19.70 -4.13
N GLN A 187 17.86 19.21 -5.10
CA GLN A 187 18.40 17.85 -5.10
C GLN A 187 19.89 17.88 -4.76
N ALA A 188 20.31 17.04 -3.82
CA ALA A 188 21.70 16.85 -3.46
C ALA A 188 22.03 15.36 -3.32
N ASP A 189 23.24 14.97 -3.70
CA ASP A 189 23.77 13.64 -3.39
C ASP A 189 24.12 13.58 -1.92
N LYS A 190 23.41 12.74 -1.17
CA LYS A 190 23.63 12.55 0.26
C LYS A 190 23.97 11.11 0.59
N THR A 191 24.67 10.92 1.70
CA THR A 191 24.83 9.60 2.30
C THR A 191 23.53 9.23 2.99
N VAL A 192 22.90 8.17 2.50
CA VAL A 192 21.65 7.62 3.04
C VAL A 192 21.97 6.32 3.75
N LEU A 193 21.64 6.24 5.04
CA LEU A 193 21.62 4.99 5.78
C LEU A 193 20.29 4.28 5.54
N ARG A 194 20.34 3.13 4.88
CA ARG A 194 19.19 2.28 4.61
C ARG A 194 19.18 1.11 5.60
N VAL A 195 18.07 0.95 6.30
CA VAL A 195 17.79 -0.18 7.20
C VAL A 195 16.79 -1.11 6.52
N GLY A 196 17.30 -2.15 5.85
CA GLY A 196 16.49 -3.07 5.06
C GLY A 196 15.65 -2.36 3.99
N PRO A 197 14.43 -2.84 3.69
CA PRO A 197 13.46 -2.15 2.83
C PRO A 197 12.54 -1.20 3.61
N PHE A 198 12.79 -0.98 4.91
CA PHE A 198 11.80 -0.40 5.83
C PHE A 198 11.99 1.09 6.05
N VAL A 199 13.24 1.52 6.28
CA VAL A 199 13.57 2.91 6.64
C VAL A 199 14.83 3.35 5.95
N ALA A 200 14.83 4.60 5.50
CA ALA A 200 16.00 5.33 5.05
C ALA A 200 16.13 6.61 5.87
N VAL A 201 17.35 6.92 6.29
CA VAL A 201 17.70 8.10 7.10
C VAL A 201 18.95 8.76 6.53
N SER A 202 19.05 10.07 6.72
CA SER A 202 20.23 10.86 6.37
C SER A 202 20.28 12.08 7.29
N GLU A 203 21.40 12.27 7.99
CA GLU A 203 21.61 13.40 8.92
C GLU A 203 20.52 13.44 10.02
N GLY A 204 20.19 12.28 10.61
CA GLY A 204 19.14 12.13 11.62
C GLY A 204 17.70 12.35 11.12
N ARG A 205 17.51 12.58 9.81
CA ARG A 205 16.19 12.81 9.20
C ARG A 205 15.71 11.58 8.44
N PHE A 206 14.46 11.21 8.65
CA PHE A 206 13.80 10.13 7.92
C PHE A 206 13.50 10.58 6.49
N LEU A 207 13.70 9.67 5.54
CA LEU A 207 13.49 9.88 4.12
C LEU A 207 12.31 9.06 3.62
N GLU A 208 11.54 9.65 2.70
CA GLU A 208 10.52 8.96 1.93
C GLU A 208 11.11 8.45 0.62
N TYR A 209 10.74 7.24 0.21
CA TYR A 209 11.13 6.68 -1.08
C TYR A 209 10.01 6.89 -2.10
N THR A 210 10.29 7.63 -3.16
CA THR A 210 9.32 7.85 -4.23
C THR A 210 9.41 6.72 -5.25
N THR A 211 8.36 5.90 -5.31
CA THR A 211 8.26 4.78 -6.26
C THR A 211 8.30 5.30 -7.70
N GLY A 212 9.11 4.66 -8.55
CA GLY A 212 9.28 5.04 -9.97
C GLY A 212 10.37 6.08 -10.24
N ALA A 213 10.61 7.03 -9.33
CA ALA A 213 11.72 7.97 -9.44
C ALA A 213 13.05 7.38 -8.94
N ASN A 214 13.00 6.26 -8.22
CA ASN A 214 14.15 5.61 -7.58
C ASN A 214 14.99 6.57 -6.72
N ALA A 215 14.32 7.56 -6.12
CA ALA A 215 14.94 8.65 -5.40
C ALA A 215 14.33 8.79 -4.00
N PHE A 216 15.09 9.42 -3.12
CA PHE A 216 14.64 9.74 -1.77
C PHE A 216 14.20 11.21 -1.70
N ALA A 217 13.24 11.50 -0.84
CA ALA A 217 12.79 12.83 -0.53
C ALA A 217 12.79 13.03 0.98
N THR A 218 13.17 14.22 1.44
CA THR A 218 13.00 14.60 2.84
C THR A 218 11.55 15.08 3.03
N PRO A 219 10.71 14.38 3.80
CA PRO A 219 9.36 14.81 4.06
C PRO A 219 9.36 16.17 4.79
N PRO A 220 8.40 17.06 4.47
CA PRO A 220 8.32 18.41 5.04
C PRO A 220 8.15 18.38 6.57
N LYS A 221 7.45 17.36 7.10
CA LYS A 221 7.34 17.14 8.54
C LYS A 221 8.03 15.84 8.93
N GLN A 222 8.87 15.94 9.95
CA GLN A 222 9.60 14.81 10.51
C GLN A 222 8.83 14.19 11.68
N PRO A 223 9.06 12.90 11.98
CA PRO A 223 8.61 12.29 13.22
C PRO A 223 9.13 13.05 14.47
N PRO A 224 8.54 12.83 15.67
CA PRO A 224 8.96 13.53 16.89
C PRO A 224 10.47 13.39 17.12
N SER A 225 11.10 14.43 17.68
CA SER A 225 12.56 14.54 17.82
C SER A 225 13.22 13.31 18.47
N LYS A 226 12.53 12.64 19.39
CA LYS A 226 12.99 11.37 20.01
C LYS A 226 13.33 10.26 19.00
N PHE A 227 12.69 10.25 17.84
CA PHE A 227 12.97 9.28 16.78
C PHE A 227 14.10 9.75 15.87
N GLY A 228 14.20 11.07 15.65
CA GLY A 228 15.32 11.67 14.92
C GLY A 228 16.64 11.49 15.66
N SER A 229 16.66 11.69 16.99
CA SER A 229 17.84 11.45 17.81
C SER A 229 18.27 9.98 17.76
N LEU A 230 17.32 9.04 17.85
CA LEU A 230 17.64 7.61 17.68
C LEU A 230 18.23 7.30 16.30
N ALA A 231 17.75 7.97 15.24
CA ALA A 231 18.30 7.80 13.90
C ALA A 231 19.71 8.39 13.78
N GLU A 232 19.96 9.54 14.39
CA GLU A 232 21.28 10.19 14.46
C GLU A 232 22.27 9.32 15.24
N ASP A 233 21.90 8.86 16.44
CA ASP A 233 22.71 7.93 17.25
C ASP A 233 23.03 6.65 16.44
N PHE A 234 22.03 6.08 15.75
CA PHE A 234 22.20 4.88 14.93
C PHE A 234 23.07 5.12 13.69
N GLU A 235 23.08 6.34 13.13
CA GLU A 235 23.97 6.77 12.05
C GLU A 235 25.43 6.91 12.51
N GLU A 236 25.67 7.25 13.79
CA GLU A 236 27.01 7.43 14.35
C GLU A 236 27.61 6.13 14.91
N GLU A 237 26.85 5.33 15.66
CA GLU A 237 27.39 4.26 16.52
C GLU A 237 27.85 2.99 15.78
N GLY A 238 27.68 2.91 14.47
CA GLY A 238 28.42 2.03 13.55
C GLY A 238 28.20 0.51 13.70
N SER A 239 28.63 -0.08 14.82
CA SER A 239 28.62 -1.53 15.08
C SER A 239 27.98 -1.86 16.43
N GLY A 240 27.24 -2.97 16.49
CA GLY A 240 26.57 -3.43 17.71
C GLY A 240 25.05 -3.47 17.57
N TYR A 241 24.36 -3.66 18.70
CA TYR A 241 22.91 -3.61 18.75
C TYR A 241 22.47 -2.25 19.27
N HIS A 242 21.90 -1.46 18.36
CA HIS A 242 21.45 -0.10 18.63
C HIS A 242 19.95 0.01 18.37
N ALA A 243 19.28 0.87 19.14
CA ALA A 243 17.85 1.07 19.01
C ALA A 243 17.53 1.89 17.75
N MET A 244 16.61 1.40 16.92
CA MET A 244 16.18 2.10 15.71
C MET A 244 14.67 1.95 15.52
N VAL A 245 14.05 3.01 14.98
CA VAL A 245 12.64 2.97 14.60
C VAL A 245 12.52 2.37 13.22
N VAL A 246 11.63 1.39 13.07
CA VAL A 246 11.36 0.70 11.80
C VAL A 246 9.92 0.93 11.40
N ASP A 247 9.69 1.33 10.14
CA ASP A 247 8.37 1.35 9.53
C ASP A 247 8.10 0.03 8.78
N PRO A 248 7.30 -0.90 9.35
CA PRO A 248 7.02 -2.19 8.71
C PRO A 248 6.22 -2.03 7.40
N THR A 249 5.59 -0.88 7.18
CA THR A 249 4.81 -0.57 5.97
C THR A 249 5.66 0.03 4.85
N ARG A 250 7.00 0.08 5.03
CA ARG A 250 7.96 0.54 4.01
C ARG A 250 7.74 1.98 3.55
N GLY A 251 7.41 2.87 4.50
CA GLY A 251 7.28 4.31 4.28
C GLY A 251 5.84 4.83 4.23
N VAL A 252 4.82 3.96 4.20
CA VAL A 252 3.42 4.41 4.21
C VAL A 252 3.08 5.13 5.52
N LEU A 253 3.51 4.61 6.68
CA LEU A 253 3.28 5.26 7.96
C LEU A 253 4.07 6.56 8.09
N LEU A 254 5.30 6.60 7.59
CA LEU A 254 6.11 7.82 7.56
C LEU A 254 5.45 8.92 6.72
N ASN A 255 4.95 8.58 5.53
CA ASN A 255 4.23 9.53 4.68
C ASN A 255 2.93 10.00 5.36
N LEU A 256 2.14 9.07 5.91
CA LEU A 256 0.96 9.42 6.71
C LEU A 256 1.30 10.33 7.90
N PHE A 257 2.47 10.14 8.52
CA PHE A 257 2.92 11.00 9.62
C PHE A 257 3.27 12.41 9.12
N SER A 258 3.98 12.52 7.99
CA SER A 258 4.34 13.79 7.36
C SER A 258 3.11 14.63 7.01
N GLN A 259 2.01 13.98 6.64
CA GLN A 259 0.74 14.62 6.32
C GLN A 259 -0.09 15.03 7.56
N ARG A 260 0.26 14.57 8.78
CA ARG A 260 -0.51 14.93 9.98
C ARG A 260 -0.30 16.43 10.31
N PRO A 261 -1.37 17.21 10.49
CA PRO A 261 -1.25 18.57 10.98
C PRO A 261 -0.84 18.54 12.47
N SER A 262 0.16 19.35 12.81
CA SER A 262 0.62 19.52 14.20
C SER A 262 -0.44 20.24 15.03
N MET A 263 -0.30 20.25 16.36
CA MET A 263 -1.21 21.01 17.22
C MET A 263 -1.22 22.50 16.89
N VAL A 264 -0.10 23.06 16.43
CA VAL A 264 -0.02 24.47 16.03
C VAL A 264 -0.68 24.66 14.66
N ASP A 265 -0.39 23.79 13.69
CA ASP A 265 -1.02 23.84 12.37
C ASP A 265 -2.54 23.81 12.50
N ARG A 266 -3.04 22.93 13.37
CA ARG A 266 -4.45 22.81 13.71
C ARG A 266 -5.08 24.04 14.36
N ILE A 267 -4.29 24.88 15.04
CA ILE A 267 -4.80 26.14 15.61
C ILE A 267 -4.83 27.20 14.51
N VAL A 268 -3.77 27.28 13.70
CA VAL A 268 -3.60 28.23 12.60
C VAL A 268 -4.64 28.00 11.49
N GLU A 269 -4.91 26.73 11.16
CA GLU A 269 -5.90 26.32 10.16
C GLU A 269 -7.34 26.57 10.65
N GLY A 270 -7.58 26.71 11.97
CA GLY A 270 -8.93 26.89 12.52
C GLY A 270 -9.47 28.33 12.50
N GLU A 271 -9.17 29.03 11.41
CA GLU A 271 -9.70 30.34 11.00
C GLU A 271 -9.77 31.42 12.12
N ALA A 272 -10.56 32.47 11.90
CA ALA A 272 -10.65 33.63 12.79
C ALA A 272 -11.19 33.29 14.21
N VAL A 273 -12.00 32.22 14.34
CA VAL A 273 -12.66 31.85 15.60
C VAL A 273 -11.65 31.36 16.63
N ASN A 274 -10.67 30.53 16.24
CA ASN A 274 -9.64 30.04 17.17
C ASN A 274 -8.81 31.19 17.76
N TRP A 275 -8.42 32.14 16.91
CA TRP A 275 -7.68 33.33 17.34
C TRP A 275 -8.50 34.22 18.28
N LEU A 276 -9.80 34.34 18.04
CA LEU A 276 -10.71 35.07 18.93
C LEU A 276 -10.81 34.40 20.31
N ILE A 277 -10.96 33.07 20.36
CA ILE A 277 -11.00 32.30 21.61
C ILE A 277 -9.70 32.50 22.38
N LEU A 278 -8.55 32.31 21.72
CA LEU A 278 -7.24 32.51 22.35
C LEU A 278 -7.03 33.95 22.83
N GLY A 279 -7.51 34.95 22.06
CA GLY A 279 -7.45 36.35 22.44
C GLY A 279 -8.25 36.65 23.71
N ILE A 280 -9.49 36.17 23.80
CA ILE A 280 -10.33 36.31 25.01
C ILE A 280 -9.70 35.59 26.20
N GLY A 281 -9.17 34.38 25.98
CA GLY A 281 -8.45 33.62 26.99
C GLY A 281 -7.23 34.36 27.54
N LEU A 282 -6.43 34.97 26.66
CA LEU A 282 -5.24 35.73 27.03
C LEU A 282 -5.61 36.99 27.82
N ILE A 283 -6.59 37.78 27.34
CA ILE A 283 -7.08 38.98 28.05
C ILE A 283 -7.63 38.58 29.43
N GLY A 284 -8.42 37.51 29.50
CA GLY A 284 -8.95 36.98 30.75
C GLY A 284 -7.85 36.56 31.72
N ALA A 285 -6.81 35.89 31.24
CA ALA A 285 -5.66 35.48 32.04
C ALA A 285 -4.87 36.70 32.59
N LEU A 286 -4.64 37.72 31.75
CA LEU A 286 -3.98 38.96 32.17
C LEU A 286 -4.77 39.70 33.26
N ILE A 287 -6.09 39.83 33.08
CA ILE A 287 -6.98 40.44 34.08
C ILE A 287 -6.97 39.61 35.37
N ALA A 288 -7.00 38.27 35.25
CA ALA A 288 -6.97 37.38 36.40
C ALA A 288 -5.68 37.57 37.22
N VAL A 289 -4.52 37.59 36.57
CA VAL A 289 -3.21 37.78 37.21
C VAL A 289 -3.11 39.15 37.87
N TYR A 290 -3.55 40.21 37.18
CA TYR A 290 -3.58 41.57 37.71
C TYR A 290 -4.46 41.65 38.96
N GLN A 291 -5.71 41.20 38.88
CA GLN A 291 -6.66 41.27 39.99
C GLN A 291 -6.23 40.38 41.16
N PHE A 292 -5.66 39.21 40.88
CA PHE A 292 -5.14 38.31 41.91
C PHE A 292 -4.02 38.96 42.71
N SER A 293 -3.08 39.60 42.00
CA SER A 293 -1.96 40.33 42.61
C SER A 293 -2.47 41.51 43.44
N PHE A 294 -3.42 42.29 42.90
CA PHE A 294 -4.06 43.41 43.60
C PHE A 294 -4.76 42.96 44.90
N LEU A 295 -5.56 41.90 44.84
CA LEU A 295 -6.27 41.36 46.00
C LEU A 295 -5.32 40.74 47.03
N LEU A 296 -4.23 40.09 46.59
CA LEU A 296 -3.23 39.54 47.49
C LEU A 296 -2.57 40.67 48.30
N LEU A 297 -2.09 41.73 47.62
CA LEU A 297 -1.48 42.89 48.28
C LEU A 297 -2.48 43.59 49.22
N THR A 298 -3.72 43.77 48.77
CA THR A 298 -4.77 44.41 49.55
C THR A 298 -5.13 43.58 50.79
N SER A 299 -5.26 42.26 50.65
CA SER A 299 -5.52 41.35 51.78
C SER A 299 -4.41 41.43 52.83
N THR A 300 -3.14 41.46 52.41
CA THR A 300 -2.01 41.63 53.33
C THR A 300 -2.08 42.96 54.07
N LYS A 301 -2.39 44.06 53.39
CA LYS A 301 -2.54 45.38 54.03
C LYS A 301 -3.72 45.44 55.00
N VAL A 302 -4.87 44.87 54.63
CA VAL A 302 -6.06 44.78 55.51
C VAL A 302 -5.76 43.95 56.76
N ASN A 303 -5.11 42.79 56.61
CA ASN A 303 -4.71 41.96 57.76
C ASN A 303 -3.70 42.69 58.67
N ARG A 304 -2.81 43.51 58.11
CA ARG A 304 -1.88 44.34 58.89
C ARG A 304 -2.62 45.46 59.65
N GLN A 305 -3.65 46.06 59.05
CA GLN A 305 -4.49 47.06 59.70
C GLN A 305 -5.34 46.45 60.84
N LEU A 306 -5.87 45.23 60.64
CA LEU A 306 -6.59 44.48 61.68
C LEU A 306 -5.72 44.23 62.92
N ALA A 307 -4.42 43.96 62.74
CA ALA A 307 -3.51 43.77 63.86
C ALA A 307 -3.23 45.06 64.67
N ASN A 308 -3.47 46.24 64.08
CA ASN A 308 -3.17 47.55 64.69
C ASN A 308 -4.30 48.55 64.46
N LEU A 309 -5.43 48.37 65.14
CA LEU A 309 -6.62 49.24 65.02
C LEU A 309 -6.40 50.68 65.54
N ASN A 310 -5.34 50.90 66.33
CA ASN A 310 -5.06 52.21 66.93
C ASN A 310 -4.44 53.21 65.95
N HIS A 311 -3.75 52.74 64.89
CA HIS A 311 -3.12 53.59 63.89
C HIS A 311 -3.73 53.33 62.51
N LEU A 312 -4.62 54.23 62.07
CA LEU A 312 -5.36 54.08 60.82
C LEU A 312 -4.55 54.57 59.63
N ASN A 313 -4.40 53.74 58.60
CA ASN A 313 -3.75 54.10 57.34
C ASN A 313 -4.75 54.13 56.18
N ALA A 314 -4.70 55.16 55.34
CA ALA A 314 -5.56 55.28 54.16
C ALA A 314 -5.11 54.41 52.97
N ASP A 315 -4.03 53.64 53.11
CA ASP A 315 -3.41 52.84 52.04
C ASP A 315 -4.12 51.49 51.79
N ASN A 316 -5.14 51.18 52.59
CA ASN A 316 -5.92 49.96 52.53
C ASN A 316 -7.43 50.24 52.74
N PRO A 317 -8.32 49.39 52.19
CA PRO A 317 -9.77 49.59 52.27
C PRO A 317 -10.30 49.69 53.70
N LEU A 318 -9.86 48.81 54.61
CA LEU A 318 -10.30 48.82 56.00
C LEU A 318 -9.95 50.15 56.68
N GLY A 319 -8.70 50.61 56.55
CA GLY A 319 -8.28 51.87 57.15
C GLY A 319 -9.02 53.09 56.57
N ARG A 320 -9.39 53.10 55.29
CA ARG A 320 -10.22 54.17 54.70
C ARG A 320 -11.65 54.18 55.28
N VAL A 321 -12.25 53.02 55.48
CA VAL A 321 -13.57 52.91 56.13
C VAL A 321 -13.51 53.32 57.61
N LEU A 322 -12.48 52.90 58.33
CA LEU A 322 -12.25 53.30 59.72
C LEU A 322 -11.95 54.81 59.87
N LEU A 323 -11.31 55.43 58.88
CA LEU A 323 -11.10 56.87 58.84
C LEU A 323 -12.41 57.61 58.54
N ALA A 324 -13.27 57.07 57.66
CA ALA A 324 -14.60 57.62 57.43
C ALA A 324 -15.47 57.57 58.69
N PHE A 325 -15.28 56.57 59.56
CA PHE A 325 -15.91 56.54 60.89
C PHE A 325 -15.45 57.72 61.77
N LYS A 326 -14.13 58.03 61.81
CA LYS A 326 -13.55 59.10 62.65
C LYS A 326 -13.66 60.52 62.06
N GLY A 327 -13.90 60.66 60.75
CA GLY A 327 -13.74 61.90 59.99
C GLY A 327 -14.89 62.92 60.05
N GLY A 328 -15.85 62.77 60.97
CA GLY A 328 -16.90 63.79 61.18
C GLY A 328 -16.30 65.10 61.70
N SER A 329 -16.72 66.24 61.15
CA SER A 329 -16.29 67.58 61.60
C SER A 329 -16.95 68.02 62.91
N ALA A 330 -17.87 67.21 63.44
CA ALA A 330 -18.51 67.40 64.74
C ALA A 330 -17.90 66.44 65.77
N PRO A 331 -17.78 66.83 67.06
CA PRO A 331 -17.40 65.91 68.12
C PRO A 331 -18.35 64.70 68.09
N ALA A 332 -17.80 63.47 68.20
CA ALA A 332 -18.52 62.18 68.11
C ALA A 332 -19.76 62.05 69.03
N ASN A 333 -19.91 63.00 69.95
CA ASN A 333 -20.98 63.09 70.93
C ASN A 333 -22.23 63.81 70.38
N ALA A 334 -22.19 64.38 69.16
CA ALA A 334 -23.26 65.20 68.57
C ALA A 334 -23.79 64.72 67.20
N GLU A 335 -23.16 63.73 66.55
CA GLU A 335 -23.68 63.13 65.30
C GLU A 335 -24.64 61.98 65.61
N ASP A 336 -25.79 61.91 64.94
CA ASP A 336 -26.73 60.79 65.07
C ASP A 336 -26.08 59.48 64.60
N ALA A 337 -26.31 58.38 65.34
CA ALA A 337 -25.72 57.08 65.03
C ALA A 337 -26.08 56.61 63.61
N GLU A 338 -27.29 56.97 63.15
CA GLU A 338 -27.78 56.74 61.79
C GLU A 338 -26.93 57.45 60.72
N VAL A 339 -26.46 58.67 60.99
CA VAL A 339 -25.59 59.43 60.08
C VAL A 339 -24.21 58.80 59.99
N ILE A 340 -23.68 58.28 61.11
CA ILE A 340 -22.40 57.56 61.13
C ILE A 340 -22.53 56.23 60.39
N GLU A 341 -23.61 55.48 60.59
CA GLU A 341 -23.91 54.24 59.87
C GLU A 341 -23.99 54.46 58.35
N LEU A 342 -24.71 55.50 57.91
CA LEU A 342 -24.81 55.87 56.50
C LEU A 342 -23.45 56.21 55.90
N ARG A 343 -22.61 56.99 56.60
CA ARG A 343 -21.26 57.37 56.15
C ARG A 343 -20.31 56.18 56.03
N VAL A 344 -20.36 55.27 57.00
CA VAL A 344 -19.55 54.04 57.00
C VAL A 344 -20.01 53.09 55.89
N SER A 345 -21.32 52.93 55.72
CA SER A 345 -21.91 52.12 54.64
C SER A 345 -21.54 52.68 53.26
N GLU A 346 -21.58 54.00 53.08
CA GLU A 346 -21.10 54.66 51.85
C GLU A 346 -19.61 54.37 51.61
N ALA A 347 -18.78 54.45 52.65
CA ALA A 347 -17.35 54.16 52.55
C ALA A 347 -17.08 52.68 52.18
N VAL A 348 -17.82 51.73 52.74
CA VAL A 348 -17.74 50.30 52.37
C VAL A 348 -18.16 50.11 50.91
N LEU A 349 -19.30 50.66 50.50
CA LEU A 349 -19.80 50.55 49.13
C LEU A 349 -18.82 51.13 48.10
N LYS A 350 -18.07 52.18 48.46
CA LYS A 350 -17.02 52.77 47.60
C LYS A 350 -15.82 51.85 47.40
N GLU A 351 -15.56 50.93 48.33
CA GLU A 351 -14.44 49.98 48.27
C GLU A 351 -14.76 48.68 47.51
N LEU A 352 -16.04 48.36 47.27
CA LEU A 352 -16.43 47.13 46.56
C LEU A 352 -15.97 47.10 45.08
N PRO A 353 -16.18 48.15 44.26
CA PRO A 353 -15.84 48.11 42.84
C PRO A 353 -14.37 47.76 42.52
N PRO A 354 -13.34 48.31 43.21
CA PRO A 354 -11.95 47.91 42.96
C PRO A 354 -11.64 46.48 43.40
N LEU A 355 -12.32 45.94 44.42
CA LEU A 355 -12.15 44.54 44.85
C LEU A 355 -12.77 43.55 43.84
N GLU A 356 -13.88 43.93 43.22
CA GLU A 356 -14.60 43.09 42.24
C GLU A 356 -14.16 43.28 40.79
N ARG A 357 -13.23 44.21 40.54
CA ARG A 357 -12.79 44.58 39.20
C ARG A 357 -12.32 43.37 38.38
N GLY A 358 -12.78 43.28 37.14
CA GLY A 358 -12.40 42.23 36.20
C GLY A 358 -13.12 40.89 36.38
N GLN A 359 -13.73 40.61 37.54
CA GLN A 359 -14.45 39.34 37.79
C GLN A 359 -15.63 39.14 36.83
N SER A 360 -16.35 40.22 36.50
CA SER A 360 -17.44 40.17 35.50
C SER A 360 -16.95 39.77 34.11
N PHE A 361 -15.75 40.22 33.71
CA PHE A 361 -15.14 39.84 32.43
C PHE A 361 -14.71 38.37 32.45
N LEU A 362 -14.10 37.90 33.53
CA LEU A 362 -13.76 36.48 33.68
C LEU A 362 -15.02 35.61 33.61
N LYS A 363 -16.09 35.99 34.31
CA LYS A 363 -17.39 35.29 34.28
C LYS A 363 -17.96 35.25 32.87
N LEU A 364 -17.85 36.34 32.11
CA LEU A 364 -18.22 36.38 30.70
C LEU A 364 -17.34 35.42 29.87
N GLY A 365 -16.01 35.43 30.06
CA GLY A 365 -15.10 34.52 29.35
C GLY A 365 -15.38 33.04 29.62
N VAL A 366 -15.75 32.70 30.86
CA VAL A 366 -16.17 31.34 31.24
C VAL A 366 -17.44 30.91 30.51
N ALA A 367 -18.43 31.79 30.41
CA ALA A 367 -19.69 31.49 29.72
C ALA A 367 -19.54 31.52 28.19
N ALA A 368 -18.77 32.46 27.66
CA ALA A 368 -18.57 32.67 26.24
C ALA A 368 -17.63 31.65 25.61
N GLY A 369 -16.62 31.15 26.33
CA GLY A 369 -15.62 30.20 25.81
C GLY A 369 -16.24 28.96 25.15
N PRO A 370 -17.10 28.18 25.83
CA PRO A 370 -17.74 27.01 25.25
C PRO A 370 -18.70 27.36 24.09
N LEU A 371 -19.38 28.50 24.18
CA LEU A 371 -20.29 28.96 23.12
C LEU A 371 -19.51 29.34 21.85
N LEU A 372 -18.38 30.03 21.98
CA LEU A 372 -17.47 30.33 20.87
C LEU A 372 -16.86 29.05 20.28
N GLY A 373 -16.55 28.06 21.13
CA GLY A 373 -16.10 26.75 20.67
C GLY A 373 -17.16 26.03 19.82
N LEU A 374 -18.43 26.08 20.22
CA LEU A 374 -19.55 25.55 19.44
C LEU A 374 -19.75 26.33 18.12
N VAL A 375 -19.57 27.64 18.12
CA VAL A 375 -19.59 28.41 16.87
C VAL A 375 -18.46 27.95 15.94
N GLY A 376 -17.26 27.73 16.49
CA GLY A 376 -16.12 27.26 15.71
C GLY A 376 -16.32 25.86 15.11
N THR A 377 -16.99 24.94 15.82
CA THR A 377 -17.32 23.63 15.23
C THR A 377 -18.28 23.76 14.04
N VAL A 378 -19.29 24.62 14.16
CA VAL A 378 -20.25 24.86 13.07
C VAL A 378 -19.53 25.44 11.85
N VAL A 379 -18.67 26.45 12.05
CA VAL A 379 -17.87 27.05 10.96
C VAL A 379 -16.95 26.01 10.32
N GLY A 380 -16.23 25.22 11.11
CA GLY A 380 -15.34 24.17 10.59
C GLY A 380 -16.09 23.09 9.81
N MET A 381 -17.29 22.70 10.24
CA MET A 381 -18.14 21.76 9.51
C MET A 381 -18.64 22.34 8.18
N ILE A 382 -19.01 23.64 8.15
CA ILE A 382 -19.40 24.32 6.89
C ILE A 382 -18.25 24.28 5.88
N HIS A 383 -17.04 24.63 6.30
CA HIS A 383 -15.85 24.58 5.45
C HIS A 383 -15.56 23.16 4.96
N THR A 384 -15.66 22.17 5.85
CA THR A 384 -15.48 20.76 5.49
C THR A 384 -16.45 20.34 4.37
N PHE A 385 -17.72 20.73 4.46
CA PHE A 385 -18.71 20.46 3.41
C PHE A 385 -18.45 21.21 2.09
N GLN A 386 -17.92 22.43 2.15
CA GLN A 386 -17.49 23.17 0.95
C GLN A 386 -16.36 22.44 0.21
N VAL A 387 -15.31 22.02 0.93
CA VAL A 387 -14.19 21.27 0.36
C VAL A 387 -14.66 19.96 -0.29
N ILE A 388 -15.60 19.24 0.35
CA ILE A 388 -16.19 18.02 -0.21
C ILE A 388 -16.94 18.31 -1.52
N THR A 389 -17.67 19.44 -1.57
CA THR A 389 -18.45 19.84 -2.75
C THR A 389 -17.54 20.22 -3.92
N GLU A 390 -16.45 20.94 -3.66
CA GLU A 390 -15.48 21.36 -4.67
C GLU A 390 -14.61 20.21 -5.20
N SER A 391 -14.24 19.27 -4.32
CA SER A 391 -13.34 18.16 -4.66
C SER A 391 -14.04 16.98 -5.34
N GLY A 392 -15.38 17.00 -5.45
CA GLY A 392 -16.17 16.06 -6.24
C GLY A 392 -16.25 14.61 -5.72
N SER A 393 -15.61 14.28 -4.60
CA SER A 393 -15.52 12.92 -4.05
C SER A 393 -15.08 12.92 -2.58
N GLY A 394 -15.76 12.11 -1.76
CA GLY A 394 -15.58 12.01 -0.31
C GLY A 394 -14.34 11.20 0.08
N ASP A 395 -13.15 11.75 -0.13
CA ASP A 395 -11.94 11.22 0.52
C ASP A 395 -12.16 11.23 2.03
N PRO A 396 -12.30 10.06 2.69
CA PRO A 396 -12.54 9.99 4.12
C PRO A 396 -11.45 10.68 4.92
N LYS A 397 -10.23 10.83 4.37
CA LYS A 397 -9.13 11.56 5.01
C LYS A 397 -9.39 13.05 5.07
N LEU A 398 -9.87 13.67 3.98
CA LEU A 398 -10.22 15.08 3.95
C LEU A 398 -11.41 15.37 4.89
N MET A 399 -12.39 14.47 4.91
CA MET A 399 -13.52 14.56 5.85
C MET A 399 -13.05 14.45 7.31
N ALA A 400 -12.22 13.46 7.62
CA ALA A 400 -11.68 13.26 8.97
C ALA A 400 -10.79 14.43 9.42
N ALA A 401 -10.02 15.02 8.49
CA ALA A 401 -9.23 16.21 8.76
C ALA A 401 -10.13 17.41 9.10
N GLY A 402 -11.15 17.69 8.28
CA GLY A 402 -12.09 18.79 8.51
C GLY A 402 -12.89 18.66 9.81
N ILE A 403 -13.37 17.45 10.12
CA ILE A 403 -14.04 17.16 11.40
C ILE A 403 -13.06 17.32 12.58
N SER A 404 -11.84 16.79 12.46
CA SER A 404 -10.82 16.94 13.50
C SER A 404 -10.49 18.42 13.75
N MET A 405 -10.48 19.24 12.71
CA MET A 405 -10.25 20.68 12.82
C MET A 405 -11.39 21.39 13.53
N ALA A 406 -12.64 21.06 13.19
CA ALA A 406 -13.82 21.62 13.84
C ALA A 406 -13.82 21.37 15.37
N MET A 407 -13.45 20.17 15.81
CA MET A 407 -13.43 19.81 17.24
C MET A 407 -12.42 20.62 18.08
N ILE A 408 -11.41 21.21 17.44
CA ILE A 408 -10.34 21.94 18.15
C ILE A 408 -10.85 23.26 18.70
N ALA A 409 -11.78 23.92 18.02
CA ALA A 409 -12.42 25.12 18.53
C ALA A 409 -13.13 24.85 19.87
N THR A 410 -13.83 23.71 20.00
CA THR A 410 -14.45 23.28 21.28
C THR A 410 -13.41 23.01 22.35
N LEU A 411 -12.33 22.32 22.00
CA LEU A 411 -11.25 22.03 22.93
C LEU A 411 -10.62 23.33 23.46
N LEU A 412 -10.37 24.31 22.58
CA LEU A 412 -9.85 25.62 22.97
C LEU A 412 -10.84 26.39 23.82
N GLY A 413 -12.12 26.39 23.46
CA GLY A 413 -13.20 27.06 24.20
C GLY A 413 -13.31 26.56 25.64
N LEU A 414 -13.28 25.24 25.84
CA LEU A 414 -13.21 24.64 27.19
C LEU A 414 -11.84 24.89 27.84
N GLY A 415 -10.77 24.82 27.06
CA GLY A 415 -9.40 25.02 27.51
C GLY A 415 -9.15 26.40 28.12
N ILE A 416 -9.83 27.43 27.65
CA ILE A 416 -9.81 28.76 28.28
C ILE A 416 -10.84 28.89 29.42
N ALA A 417 -12.03 28.28 29.28
CA ALA A 417 -13.13 28.47 30.22
C ALA A 417 -12.85 27.83 31.58
N ILE A 418 -12.23 26.64 31.58
CA ILE A 418 -11.93 25.90 32.82
C ILE A 418 -10.93 26.68 33.70
N PRO A 419 -9.74 27.11 33.20
CA PRO A 419 -8.83 27.93 34.01
C PRO A 419 -9.44 29.25 34.47
N LEU A 420 -10.20 29.94 33.61
CA LEU A 420 -10.86 31.19 33.97
C LEU A 420 -11.93 30.98 35.06
N LEU A 421 -12.61 29.84 35.08
CA LEU A 421 -13.59 29.50 36.12
C LEU A 421 -12.93 29.34 37.48
N PHE A 422 -11.82 28.62 37.54
CA PHE A 422 -11.04 28.47 38.78
C PHE A 422 -10.48 29.82 39.24
N ALA A 423 -9.92 30.60 38.32
CA ALA A 423 -9.40 31.94 38.62
C ALA A 423 -10.51 32.86 39.15
N ASN A 424 -11.67 32.90 38.48
CA ASN A 424 -12.80 33.72 38.91
C ASN A 424 -13.32 33.31 40.29
N SER A 425 -13.46 32.00 40.55
CA SER A 425 -13.88 31.48 41.85
C SER A 425 -12.90 31.87 42.97
N ALA A 426 -11.59 31.79 42.71
CA ALA A 426 -10.56 32.18 43.67
C ALA A 426 -10.57 33.70 43.94
N LEU A 427 -10.78 34.53 42.91
CA LEU A 427 -10.88 35.99 43.06
C LEU A 427 -12.14 36.39 43.84
N GLN A 428 -13.29 35.76 43.56
CA GLN A 428 -14.54 35.98 44.29
C GLN A 428 -14.38 35.62 45.77
N ALA A 429 -13.82 34.46 46.08
CA ALA A 429 -13.59 34.03 47.46
C ALA A 429 -12.70 35.03 48.24
N ARG A 430 -11.64 35.53 47.60
CA ARG A 430 -10.74 36.53 48.20
C ARG A 430 -11.40 37.88 48.40
N SER A 431 -12.14 38.36 47.40
CA SER A 431 -12.84 39.65 47.47
C SER A 431 -13.90 39.63 48.56
N LYS A 432 -14.72 38.56 48.59
CA LYS A 432 -15.73 38.36 49.63
C LYS A 432 -15.12 38.33 51.03
N ARG A 433 -13.98 37.67 51.21
CA ARG A 433 -13.27 37.66 52.51
C ARG A 433 -12.85 39.06 52.94
N ILE A 434 -12.34 39.88 52.01
CA ILE A 434 -11.97 41.27 52.32
C ILE A 434 -13.23 42.05 52.69
N THR A 435 -14.29 42.01 51.88
CA THR A 435 -15.57 42.68 52.16
C THR A 435 -16.14 42.30 53.52
N GLN A 436 -16.16 41.00 53.85
CA GLN A 436 -16.63 40.52 55.17
C GLN A 436 -15.85 41.13 56.32
N ILE A 437 -14.52 41.25 56.20
CA ILE A 437 -13.70 41.92 57.21
C ILE A 437 -14.10 43.40 57.35
N LEU A 438 -14.33 44.11 56.24
CA LEU A 438 -14.77 45.50 56.31
C LEU A 438 -16.13 45.61 57.01
N ASP A 439 -17.10 44.76 56.68
CA ASP A 439 -18.44 44.76 57.28
C ASP A 439 -18.41 44.43 58.77
N GLU A 440 -17.67 43.40 59.18
CA GLU A 440 -17.54 42.97 60.58
C GLU A 440 -16.95 44.07 61.46
N GLN A 441 -15.87 44.71 61.00
CA GLN A 441 -15.22 45.78 61.75
C GLN A 441 -16.06 47.05 61.80
N SER A 442 -16.72 47.39 60.68
CA SER A 442 -17.63 48.55 60.60
C SER A 442 -18.81 48.40 61.56
N THR A 443 -19.44 47.24 61.54
CA THR A 443 -20.60 46.92 62.40
C THR A 443 -20.19 46.86 63.87
N GLY A 444 -19.05 46.25 64.19
CA GLY A 444 -18.54 46.16 65.56
C GLY A 444 -18.29 47.54 66.19
N LEU A 445 -17.72 48.49 65.43
CA LEU A 445 -17.48 49.84 65.92
C LEU A 445 -18.75 50.67 66.07
N LEU A 446 -19.73 50.49 65.18
CA LEU A 446 -21.06 51.09 65.32
C LEU A 446 -21.76 50.58 66.58
N ALA A 447 -21.69 49.27 66.85
CA ALA A 447 -22.26 48.67 68.06
C ALA A 447 -21.61 49.24 69.35
N GLU A 448 -20.28 49.35 69.40
CA GLU A 448 -19.57 49.92 70.55
C GLU A 448 -19.96 51.39 70.81
N LEU A 449 -20.19 52.18 69.75
CA LEU A 449 -20.66 53.57 69.87
C LEU A 449 -22.09 53.66 70.43
N ILE A 450 -23.00 52.82 69.92
CA ILE A 450 -24.39 52.77 70.36
C ILE A 450 -24.44 52.35 71.84
N GLU A 451 -23.66 51.33 72.23
CA GLU A 451 -23.56 50.87 73.62
C GLU A 451 -23.03 51.98 74.56
N LYS A 452 -21.97 52.70 74.17
CA LYS A 452 -21.43 53.84 74.94
C LYS A 452 -22.36 55.04 75.03
N ARG A 453 -23.34 55.16 74.13
CA ARG A 453 -24.36 56.24 74.18
C ARG A 453 -25.54 55.86 75.08
N HIS A 454 -25.78 54.57 75.27
CA HIS A 454 -26.87 54.04 76.11
C HIS A 454 -26.44 53.65 77.53
N ALA A 455 -25.14 53.55 77.80
CA ALA A 455 -24.52 53.44 79.14
C ALA A 455 -24.26 54.82 79.74
#